data_AF-A0A543CEV4-F1
#
_entry.id   AF-A0A543CEV4-F1
#
_cell.length_a   1.000
_cell.length_b   1.000
_cell.length_c   1.000
_cell.angle_alpha   90.00
_cell.angle_beta   90.00
_cell.angle_gamma   90.00
#
_symmetry.space_group_name_H-M   'P 1'
#
loop_
_entity.id
_entity.type
_entity.pdbx_description
1 polymer ?
#
loop_
_entity_poly.entity_id
_entity_poly.type
_entity_poly.pdbx_seq_one_letter_code
_entity_poly.pdbx_strand_id
1 'polypeptide(L)'
;MQRLRRDVAEVTVTSRSRNGEVSVEVGAQGQLRDIRFKPQALTKLNAQKLAHLIMTVVAEAAEEAAAQAMDMTAAFLPDDMVARLRDGERDLISLLPIPPRIQETGEE
;
A
#
# COMPACT_ATOMS: atom_id res chain seq x y z
N MET A 1 -2.72 5.87 21.45
CA MET A 1 -1.92 4.95 20.60
C MET A 1 -2.74 4.03 19.69
N GLN A 2 -3.89 3.47 20.09
CA GLN A 2 -4.69 2.58 19.21
C GLN A 2 -5.33 3.28 18.00
N ARG A 3 -5.71 4.57 18.12
CA ARG A 3 -6.36 5.34 17.04
C ARG A 3 -5.43 5.54 15.84
N LEU A 4 -4.23 6.06 16.09
CA LEU A 4 -3.19 6.24 15.07
C LEU A 4 -2.88 4.95 14.28
N ARG A 5 -2.91 3.79 14.95
CA ARG A 5 -2.68 2.49 14.28
C ARG A 5 -3.81 2.10 13.34
N ARG A 6 -5.05 2.42 13.70
CA ARG A 6 -6.23 2.18 12.85
C ARG A 6 -6.18 3.10 11.63
N ASP A 7 -5.87 4.37 11.87
CA ASP A 7 -5.75 5.39 10.82
C ASP A 7 -4.63 5.03 9.81
N VAL A 8 -3.50 4.47 10.28
CA VAL A 8 -2.40 3.99 9.40
C VAL A 8 -2.74 2.67 8.70
N ALA A 9 -3.47 1.76 9.35
CA ALA A 9 -3.88 0.48 8.74
C ALA A 9 -4.95 0.66 7.65
N GLU A 10 -5.73 1.73 7.70
CA GLU A 10 -6.69 2.14 6.68
C GLU A 10 -6.04 2.87 5.50
N VAL A 11 -4.75 3.23 5.59
CA VAL A 11 -4.03 3.88 4.49
C VAL A 11 -3.98 2.94 3.30
N THR A 12 -4.61 3.43 2.26
CA THR A 12 -4.82 2.73 1.01
C THR A 12 -4.47 3.69 -0.11
N VAL A 13 -3.46 3.33 -0.89
CA VAL A 13 -3.08 4.05 -2.10
C VAL A 13 -3.67 3.34 -3.31
N THR A 14 -4.38 4.10 -4.14
CA THR A 14 -4.84 3.62 -5.44
C THR A 14 -3.95 4.19 -6.52
N SER A 15 -3.26 3.32 -7.25
CA SER A 15 -2.47 3.73 -8.43
C SER A 15 -3.05 3.17 -9.71
N ARG A 16 -2.72 3.81 -10.83
CA ARG A 16 -3.24 3.48 -12.15
C ARG A 16 -2.15 3.51 -13.20
N SER A 17 -2.19 2.50 -14.07
CA SER A 17 -1.43 2.52 -15.33
C SER A 17 -1.73 3.79 -16.14
N ARG A 18 -0.75 4.19 -16.97
CA ARG A 18 -0.79 5.41 -17.79
C ARG A 18 -2.09 5.60 -18.59
N ASN A 19 -2.63 4.55 -19.21
CA ASN A 19 -3.90 4.66 -19.96
C ASN A 19 -5.12 4.16 -19.18
N GLY A 20 -4.92 3.86 -17.89
CA GLY A 20 -5.94 3.42 -16.95
C GLY A 20 -6.49 2.03 -17.23
N GLU A 21 -5.74 1.17 -17.94
CA GLU A 21 -6.12 -0.22 -18.22
C GLU A 21 -6.12 -1.10 -16.97
N VAL A 22 -5.17 -0.84 -16.06
CA VAL A 22 -4.99 -1.49 -14.76
C VAL A 22 -5.05 -0.43 -13.67
N SER A 23 -5.83 -0.69 -12.62
CA SER A 23 -5.82 0.04 -11.36
C SER A 23 -5.48 -0.93 -10.24
N VAL A 24 -4.62 -0.55 -9.31
CA VAL A 24 -4.25 -1.37 -8.16
C VAL A 24 -4.49 -0.59 -6.89
N GLU A 25 -4.76 -1.33 -5.83
CA GLU A 25 -4.93 -0.80 -4.50
C GLU A 25 -3.88 -1.45 -3.59
N VAL A 26 -3.08 -0.64 -2.93
CA VAL A 26 -1.96 -1.08 -2.09
C VAL A 26 -2.08 -0.43 -0.72
N GLY A 27 -1.88 -1.21 0.34
CA GLY A 27 -1.89 -0.68 1.70
C GLY A 27 -0.52 -0.21 2.17
N ALA A 28 -0.47 0.43 3.34
CA ALA A 28 0.71 1.09 3.92
C ALA A 28 2.04 0.29 3.93
N GLN A 29 2.03 -1.05 3.93
CA GLN A 29 3.25 -1.88 3.93
C GLN A 29 3.60 -2.42 2.54
N GLY A 30 3.01 -1.86 1.48
CA GLY A 30 3.18 -2.34 0.11
C GLY A 30 2.36 -3.59 -0.23
N GLN A 31 1.47 -4.05 0.67
CA GLN A 31 0.61 -5.18 0.37
C GLN A 31 -0.45 -4.83 -0.68
N LEU A 32 -0.52 -5.62 -1.75
CA LEU A 32 -1.60 -5.54 -2.72
C LEU A 32 -2.93 -5.97 -2.09
N ARG A 33 -3.97 -5.13 -2.25
CA ARG A 33 -5.31 -5.33 -1.70
C ARG A 33 -6.36 -5.58 -2.78
N ASP A 34 -6.25 -4.89 -3.91
CA ASP A 34 -7.17 -5.07 -5.04
C ASP A 34 -6.46 -4.81 -6.37
N ILE A 35 -6.95 -5.46 -7.44
CA ILE A 35 -6.59 -5.15 -8.82
C ILE A 35 -7.86 -5.11 -9.67
N ARG A 36 -8.03 -4.00 -10.39
CA ARG A 36 -9.13 -3.81 -11.34
C ARG A 36 -8.62 -3.61 -12.75
N PHE A 37 -9.22 -4.32 -13.69
CA PHE A 37 -8.91 -4.25 -15.11
C PHE A 37 -10.05 -3.60 -15.88
N LYS A 38 -9.75 -2.69 -16.82
CA LYS A 38 -10.70 -2.35 -17.86
C LYS A 38 -10.80 -3.53 -18.84
N PRO A 39 -11.98 -3.82 -19.42
CA PRO A 39 -12.14 -4.93 -20.39
C PRO A 39 -11.14 -4.87 -21.55
N GLN A 40 -10.80 -3.65 -21.99
CA GLN A 40 -9.82 -3.41 -23.05
C GLN A 40 -8.39 -3.87 -22.71
N ALA A 41 -8.03 -3.96 -21.44
CA ALA A 41 -6.73 -4.47 -21.01
C ALA A 41 -6.58 -5.96 -21.38
N LEU A 42 -7.68 -6.73 -21.20
CA LEU A 42 -7.72 -8.17 -21.46
C LEU A 42 -7.79 -8.49 -22.95
N THR A 43 -8.29 -7.57 -23.78
CA THR A 43 -8.44 -7.78 -25.23
C THR A 43 -7.30 -7.19 -26.05
N LYS A 44 -6.68 -6.08 -25.60
CA LYS A 44 -5.61 -5.39 -26.35
C LYS A 44 -4.20 -5.79 -25.93
N LEU A 45 -4.01 -6.22 -24.69
CA LEU A 45 -2.71 -6.65 -24.19
C LEU A 45 -2.64 -8.18 -24.23
N ASN A 46 -1.50 -8.70 -24.71
CA ASN A 46 -1.20 -10.10 -24.50
C ASN A 46 -0.81 -10.35 -23.03
N ALA A 47 -0.83 -11.61 -22.60
CA ALA A 47 -0.58 -11.98 -21.21
C ALA A 47 0.76 -11.43 -20.66
N GLN A 48 1.81 -11.43 -21.49
CA GLN A 48 3.13 -10.95 -21.08
C GLN A 48 3.15 -9.43 -20.86
N LYS A 49 2.52 -8.66 -21.74
CA LYS A 49 2.37 -7.21 -21.59
C LYS A 49 1.50 -6.86 -20.39
N LEU A 50 0.42 -7.61 -20.17
CA LEU A 50 -0.46 -7.40 -19.02
C LEU A 50 0.28 -7.68 -17.70
N ALA A 51 1.02 -8.80 -17.62
CA ALA A 51 1.82 -9.13 -16.45
C ALA A 51 2.86 -8.04 -16.14
N HIS A 52 3.59 -7.59 -17.17
CA HIS A 52 4.56 -6.50 -17.00
C HIS A 52 3.90 -5.22 -16.50
N LEU A 53 2.77 -4.83 -17.10
CA LEU A 53 2.02 -3.65 -16.69
C LEU A 53 1.54 -3.73 -15.24
N ILE A 54 1.04 -4.89 -14.79
CA ILE A 54 0.65 -5.09 -13.40
C ILE A 54 1.86 -4.91 -12.49
N MET A 55 2.99 -5.56 -12.79
CA MET A 55 4.19 -5.46 -11.96
C MET A 55 4.69 -4.01 -11.84
N THR A 56 4.69 -3.25 -12.93
CA THR A 56 5.05 -1.83 -12.92
C THR A 56 4.13 -1.02 -12.01
N VAL A 57 2.81 -1.14 -12.20
CA VAL A 57 1.84 -0.34 -11.44
C VAL A 57 1.84 -0.72 -9.96
N VAL A 58 2.05 -1.99 -9.63
CA VAL A 58 2.17 -2.43 -8.22
C VAL A 58 3.44 -1.91 -7.57
N ALA A 59 4.58 -1.92 -8.27
CA ALA A 59 5.83 -1.37 -7.74
C ALA A 59 5.71 0.13 -7.45
N GLU A 60 5.17 0.90 -8.41
CA GLU A 60 4.90 2.33 -8.24
C GLU A 60 3.95 2.60 -7.06
N ALA A 61 2.86 1.83 -6.96
CA ALA A 61 1.91 1.96 -5.85
C ALA A 61 2.50 1.62 -4.49
N ALA A 62 3.39 0.63 -4.42
CA ALA A 62 4.06 0.23 -3.18
C ALA A 62 5.06 1.29 -2.70
N GLU A 63 5.80 1.91 -3.62
CA GLU A 63 6.68 3.04 -3.30
C GLU A 63 5.89 4.24 -2.79
N GLU A 64 4.78 4.58 -3.46
CA GLU A 64 3.90 5.68 -3.05
C GLU A 64 3.25 5.42 -1.69
N ALA A 65 2.75 4.20 -1.45
CA ALA A 65 2.18 3.80 -0.16
C ALA A 65 3.19 3.87 0.98
N ALA A 66 4.43 3.43 0.74
CA ALA A 66 5.49 3.53 1.74
C ALA A 66 5.83 4.98 2.06
N ALA A 67 5.96 5.84 1.04
CA ALA A 67 6.22 7.27 1.23
C ALA A 67 5.10 7.95 2.01
N GLN A 68 3.83 7.69 1.66
CA GLN A 68 2.70 8.28 2.37
C GLN A 68 2.59 7.78 3.83
N ALA A 69 2.86 6.49 4.07
CA ALA A 69 2.90 5.95 5.43
C ALA A 69 4.02 6.60 6.27
N MET A 70 5.19 6.85 5.67
CA MET A 70 6.29 7.57 6.33
C MET A 70 5.90 9.01 6.69
N ASP A 71 5.29 9.74 5.76
CA ASP A 71 4.86 11.13 6.00
C ASP A 71 3.81 11.21 7.11
N MET A 72 2.85 10.28 7.12
CA MET A 72 1.81 10.21 8.16
C MET A 72 2.39 9.85 9.53
N THR A 73 3.39 8.97 9.59
CA THR A 73 4.00 8.54 10.85
C THR A 73 4.97 9.58 11.40
N ALA A 74 5.66 10.34 10.55
CA ALA A 74 6.57 11.41 10.95
C ALA A 74 5.88 12.50 11.80
N ALA A 75 4.60 12.76 11.59
CA ALA A 75 3.84 13.75 12.37
C ALA A 75 3.62 13.37 13.85
N PHE A 76 3.86 12.10 14.23
CA PHE A 76 3.60 11.58 15.58
C PHE A 76 4.85 11.01 16.26
N LEU A 77 6.01 11.07 15.59
CA LEU A 77 7.28 10.59 16.12
C LEU A 77 8.09 11.77 16.68
N PRO A 78 8.83 11.55 17.79
CA PRO A 78 9.85 12.51 18.21
C PRO A 78 10.98 12.60 17.17
N ASP A 79 11.63 13.76 17.09
CA ASP A 79 12.57 14.12 16.00
C ASP A 79 13.72 13.11 15.80
N ASP A 80 14.18 12.48 16.87
CA ASP A 80 15.23 11.46 16.85
C ASP A 80 14.79 10.16 16.14
N MET A 81 13.50 9.80 16.25
CA MET A 81 12.91 8.66 15.55
C MET A 81 12.60 8.97 14.08
N VAL A 82 12.25 10.22 13.77
CA VAL A 82 12.04 10.68 12.38
C VAL A 82 13.34 10.60 11.56
N ALA A 83 14.47 10.96 12.16
CA ALA A 83 15.79 10.85 11.52
C ALA A 83 16.12 9.39 11.14
N ARG A 84 15.87 8.44 12.05
CA ARG A 84 16.10 7.00 11.82
C ARG A 84 15.17 6.39 10.78
N LEU A 85 13.90 6.82 10.74
CA LEU A 85 12.95 6.39 9.71
C LEU A 85 13.40 6.87 8.32
N ARG A 86 13.94 8.09 8.22
CA ARG A 86 14.50 8.64 6.98
C ARG A 86 15.76 7.92 6.49
N ASP A 87 16.58 7.40 7.41
CA ASP A 87 17.76 6.59 7.09
C ASP A 87 17.40 5.18 6.57
N GLY A 88 16.11 4.85 6.44
CA GLY A 88 15.65 3.62 5.82
C GLY A 88 15.63 2.42 6.75
N GLU A 89 15.60 2.65 8.08
CA GLU A 89 15.46 1.59 9.08
C GLU A 89 14.03 1.02 9.02
N ARG A 90 13.81 0.09 8.07
CA ARG A 90 12.52 -0.58 7.79
C ARG A 90 11.91 -1.28 9.01
N ASP A 91 12.74 -1.59 10.00
CA ASP A 91 12.29 -2.18 11.25
C ASP A 91 11.38 -1.25 12.07
N LEU A 92 11.41 0.06 11.85
CA LEU A 92 10.53 0.96 12.61
C LEU A 92 9.05 0.76 12.29
N ILE A 93 8.73 0.41 11.04
CA ILE A 93 7.35 0.09 10.61
C ILE A 93 6.95 -1.31 11.11
N SER A 94 7.89 -2.27 11.19
CA SER A 94 7.63 -3.61 11.73
C SER A 94 7.46 -3.62 13.25
N LEU A 95 8.04 -2.65 13.96
CA LEU A 95 7.88 -2.40 15.39
C LEU A 95 6.53 -1.76 15.74
N LEU A 96 5.77 -1.27 14.75
CA LEU A 96 4.38 -0.90 14.95
C LEU A 96 3.54 -2.19 15.02
N PRO A 97 2.88 -2.47 16.15
CA PRO A 97 2.20 -3.75 16.33
C PRO A 97 1.00 -3.84 15.39
N ILE A 98 1.01 -4.92 14.60
CA ILE A 98 -0.03 -5.32 13.67
C ILE A 98 -1.30 -5.60 14.49
N PRO A 99 -2.43 -4.89 14.23
CA PRO A 99 -3.67 -5.23 14.89
C PRO A 99 -4.07 -6.66 14.50
N PRO A 100 -4.59 -7.47 15.44
CA PRO A 100 -5.14 -8.77 15.10
C PRO A 100 -6.25 -8.57 14.06
N ARG A 101 -6.21 -9.33 12.96
CA ARG A 101 -7.35 -9.39 12.04
C ARG A 101 -8.52 -9.92 12.86
N ILE A 102 -9.49 -9.06 13.13
CA ILE A 102 -10.77 -9.54 13.63
C ILE A 102 -11.33 -10.35 12.47
N GLN A 103 -11.38 -11.67 12.64
CA GLN A 103 -12.19 -12.53 11.79
C GLN A 103 -13.61 -12.02 12.01
N GLU A 104 -14.20 -11.39 11.00
CA GLU A 104 -15.63 -11.11 11.02
C GLU A 104 -16.33 -12.47 11.00
N THR A 105 -16.60 -12.99 12.20
CA THR A 105 -17.48 -14.12 12.41
C THR A 105 -18.84 -13.69 11.88
N GLY A 106 -19.22 -14.25 10.73
CA GLY A 106 -20.61 -14.25 10.30
C GLY A 106 -21.38 -15.21 11.19
N GLU A 107 -22.39 -14.68 11.86
CA GLU A 107 -23.49 -15.32 12.61
C GLU A 107 -24.36 -14.11 13.05
N GLU A 108 -25.61 -13.87 12.65
CA GLU A 108 -26.71 -14.66 12.06
C GLU A 108 -27.53 -13.79 11.09
#